data_AF-A0A662URM0-F1
#
_entry.id   AF-A0A662URM0-F1
#
_cell.length_a   1.000
_cell.length_b   1.000
_cell.length_c   1.000
_cell.angle_alpha   90.00
_cell.angle_beta   90.00
_cell.angle_gamma   90.00
#
_symmetry.space_group_name_H-M   'P 1'
#
loop_
_entity.id
_entity.type
_entity.pdbx_description
1 polymer ?
#
loop_
_entity_poly.entity_id
_entity_poly.type
_entity_poly.pdbx_seq_one_letter_code
_entity_poly.pdbx_strand_id
1 'polypeptide(L)'
;MDTTSILSIYVPIITGVFITAFTLYIVRIVRGPTIPDMVLAVDCLSFDLAVFIGLLSLYYQTPFLMIGALMLALWAFIFDLYIAKYFVKKELGD
;
A
#
# COMPACT_ATOMS: atom_id res chain seq x y z
N MET A 1 13.38 -6.88 27.41
CA MET A 1 13.86 -7.58 26.19
C MET A 1 14.29 -6.51 25.21
N ASP A 2 15.57 -6.45 24.87
CA ASP A 2 16.13 -5.45 23.97
C ASP A 2 15.69 -5.73 22.52
N THR A 3 14.47 -5.31 22.18
CA THR A 3 13.86 -5.47 20.85
C THR A 3 14.55 -4.61 19.78
N THR A 4 15.39 -3.66 20.19
CA THR A 4 16.15 -2.75 19.32
C THR A 4 17.15 -3.48 18.42
N SER A 5 17.81 -4.51 18.94
CA SER A 5 18.79 -5.31 18.17
C SER A 5 18.13 -6.21 17.13
N ILE A 6 16.90 -6.64 17.41
CA ILE A 6 16.07 -7.42 16.48
C ILE A 6 15.57 -6.48 15.37
N LEU A 7 14.98 -5.34 15.74
CA LEU A 7 14.46 -4.37 14.77
C LEU A 7 15.54 -3.85 13.80
N SER A 8 16.76 -3.56 14.28
CA SER A 8 17.81 -3.01 13.41
C SER A 8 18.28 -3.97 12.30
N ILE A 9 18.15 -5.28 12.50
CA ILE A 9 18.56 -6.28 11.50
C ILE A 9 17.41 -6.60 10.52
N TYR A 10 16.17 -6.69 11.02
CA TYR A 10 15.02 -7.11 10.21
C TYR A 10 14.42 -5.95 9.39
N VAL A 11 14.40 -4.73 9.92
CA VAL A 11 13.86 -3.55 9.22
C VAL A 11 14.53 -3.29 7.86
N PRO A 12 15.87 -3.29 7.70
CA PRO A 12 16.48 -3.07 6.40
C PRO A 12 16.21 -4.20 5.40
N ILE A 13 16.17 -5.46 5.86
CA ILE A 13 15.83 -6.61 5.01
C ILE A 13 14.40 -6.48 4.49
N ILE A 14 13.45 -6.21 5.39
CA ILE A 14 12.05 -6.03 5.04
C ILE A 14 11.89 -4.83 4.10
N THR A 15 12.53 -3.70 4.40
CA THR A 15 12.52 -2.51 3.52
C THR A 15 13.02 -2.84 2.11
N GLY A 16 14.05 -3.67 1.98
CA GLY A 16 14.52 -4.15 0.68
C GLY A 16 13.44 -4.90 -0.11
N VAL A 17 12.68 -5.77 0.56
CA VAL A 17 11.54 -6.47 -0.06
C VAL A 17 10.45 -5.49 -0.49
N PHE A 18 10.08 -4.52 0.36
CA PHE A 18 9.08 -3.50 0.02
C PHE A 18 9.51 -2.66 -1.20
N ILE A 19 10.78 -2.26 -1.29
CA ILE A 19 11.29 -1.52 -2.47
C ILE A 19 11.18 -2.37 -3.75
N THR A 20 11.49 -3.67 -3.66
CA THR A 20 11.33 -4.57 -4.82
C THR A 20 9.86 -4.74 -5.21
N ALA A 21 8.96 -4.91 -4.23
CA ALA A 21 7.52 -5.01 -4.47
C ALA A 21 6.98 -3.72 -5.12
N PHE A 22 7.33 -2.56 -4.59
CA PHE A 22 6.96 -1.25 -5.11
C PHE A 22 7.39 -1.07 -6.58
N THR A 23 8.61 -1.50 -6.91
CA THR A 23 9.12 -1.47 -8.29
C THR A 23 8.29 -2.38 -9.20
N LEU A 24 7.95 -3.59 -8.76
CA LEU A 24 7.12 -4.53 -9.52
C LEU A 24 5.71 -3.98 -9.76
N TYR A 25 5.10 -3.35 -8.76
CA TYR A 25 3.79 -2.72 -8.90
C TYR A 25 3.82 -1.57 -9.90
N ILE A 26 4.84 -0.70 -9.86
CA ILE A 26 5.00 0.37 -10.86
C ILE A 26 5.11 -0.21 -12.28
N VAL A 27 5.92 -1.26 -12.46
CA VAL A 27 6.05 -1.91 -13.77
C VAL A 27 4.71 -2.47 -14.24
N ARG A 28 3.93 -3.09 -13.34
CA ARG A 28 2.59 -3.61 -13.62
C ARG A 28 1.59 -2.51 -13.96
N ILE A 29 1.68 -1.35 -13.31
CA ILE A 29 0.82 -0.19 -13.60
C ILE A 29 1.10 0.33 -15.01
N VAL A 30 2.37 0.48 -15.39
CA VAL A 30 2.76 1.05 -16.70
C VAL A 30 2.56 0.05 -17.86
N ARG A 31 2.80 -1.24 -17.63
CA ARG A 31 2.71 -2.30 -18.67
C ARG A 31 1.48 -3.18 -18.53
N GLY A 32 0.48 -2.77 -17.74
CA GLY A 32 -0.72 -3.54 -17.50
C GLY A 32 -1.52 -3.75 -18.79
N PRO A 33 -1.86 -4.99 -19.19
CA PRO A 33 -2.58 -5.27 -20.43
C PRO A 33 -4.06 -4.88 -20.35
N THR A 34 -4.64 -4.87 -19.14
CA THR A 34 -6.04 -4.52 -18.90
C THR A 34 -6.14 -3.40 -17.87
N ILE A 35 -7.16 -2.53 -18.02
CA ILE A 35 -7.48 -1.47 -17.05
C ILE A 35 -7.71 -2.04 -15.64
N PRO A 36 -8.51 -3.12 -15.43
CA PRO A 36 -8.67 -3.68 -14.09
C PRO A 36 -7.36 -4.20 -13.49
N ASP A 37 -6.44 -4.77 -14.28
CA ASP A 37 -5.13 -5.20 -13.77
C ASP A 37 -4.29 -4.01 -13.26
N MET A 38 -4.35 -2.87 -13.95
CA MET A 38 -3.65 -1.65 -13.55
C MET A 38 -4.23 -1.10 -12.24
N VAL A 39 -5.56 -1.10 -12.10
CA VAL A 39 -6.24 -0.67 -10.87
C VAL A 39 -5.86 -1.58 -9.70
N LEU A 40 -5.87 -2.90 -9.91
CA LEU A 40 -5.50 -3.86 -8.87
C LEU A 40 -4.05 -3.67 -8.41
N ALA A 41 -3.15 -3.30 -9.33
CA ALA A 41 -1.76 -2.98 -9.00
C ALA A 41 -1.62 -1.69 -8.17
N VAL A 42 -2.49 -0.69 -8.40
CA VAL A 42 -2.55 0.54 -7.59
C VAL A 42 -3.05 0.25 -6.17
N ASP A 43 -4.05 -0.61 -6.01
CA ASP A 43 -4.52 -1.06 -4.69
C ASP A 43 -3.39 -1.78 -3.92
N CYS A 44 -2.76 -2.78 -4.55
CA CYS A 44 -1.62 -3.48 -3.95
C CYS A 44 -0.50 -2.52 -3.55
N LEU A 45 -0.18 -1.52 -4.37
CA LEU A 45 0.83 -0.51 -4.06
C LEU A 45 0.42 0.38 -2.87
N SER A 46 -0.86 0.75 -2.78
CA SER A 46 -1.38 1.59 -1.69
C SER A 46 -1.34 0.83 -0.36
N PHE A 47 -1.70 -0.45 -0.37
CA PHE A 47 -1.67 -1.30 0.81
C PHE A 47 -0.23 -1.60 1.26
N ASP A 48 0.68 -1.85 0.32
CA ASP A 48 2.12 -2.00 0.58
C ASP A 48 2.68 -0.74 1.26
N LEU A 49 2.31 0.45 0.77
CA LEU A 49 2.70 1.71 1.37
C LEU A 49 2.14 1.89 2.79
N ALA A 50 0.89 1.49 3.04
CA ALA A 50 0.28 1.55 4.37
C ALA A 50 1.03 0.66 5.38
N VAL A 51 1.35 -0.59 4.99
CA VAL A 51 2.13 -1.51 5.84
C VAL A 51 3.55 -0.97 6.07
N PHE A 52 4.16 -0.39 5.05
CA PHE A 52 5.48 0.23 5.18
C PHE A 52 5.47 1.40 6.18
N ILE A 53 4.45 2.28 6.13
CA ILE A 53 4.27 3.35 7.13
C ILE A 53 4.05 2.77 8.53
N GLY A 54 3.31 1.66 8.67
CA GLY A 54 3.17 0.93 9.93
C GLY A 54 4.51 0.40 10.47
N LEU A 55 5.36 -0.14 9.59
CA LEU A 55 6.70 -0.58 9.95
C LEU A 55 7.58 0.59 10.41
N LEU A 56 7.49 1.75 9.74
CA LEU A 56 8.15 2.99 10.14
C LEU A 56 7.63 3.49 11.50
N SER A 57 6.33 3.39 11.76
CA SER A 57 5.73 3.72 13.06
C SER A 57 6.35 2.89 14.19
N LEU A 58 6.57 1.59 13.95
CA LEU A 58 7.24 0.71 14.90
C LEU A 58 8.72 1.10 15.09
N TYR A 59 9.42 1.45 14.01
CA TYR A 59 10.83 1.86 14.05
C TYR A 59 11.04 3.15 14.84
N TYR A 60 10.23 4.18 14.60
CA TYR A 60 10.30 5.46 15.31
C TYR A 60 9.65 5.42 16.70
N GLN A 61 9.01 4.31 17.08
CA GLN A 61 8.26 4.15 18.33
C GLN A 61 7.19 5.24 18.54
N THR A 62 6.62 5.75 17.45
CA THR A 62 5.58 6.78 17.48
C THR A 62 4.28 6.25 16.90
N PRO A 63 3.19 6.20 17.68
CA PRO A 63 1.91 5.65 17.21
C PRO A 63 1.21 6.58 16.20
N PHE A 64 1.64 7.84 16.09
CA PHE A 64 1.03 8.83 15.23
C PHE A 64 1.09 8.45 13.74
N LEU A 65 2.19 7.82 13.30
CA LEU A 65 2.35 7.35 11.91
C LEU A 65 1.33 6.26 11.53
N MET A 66 0.89 5.46 12.50
CA MET A 66 -0.12 4.41 12.30
C MET A 66 -1.48 5.00 11.89
N ILE A 67 -1.83 6.18 12.41
CA ILE A 67 -3.09 6.87 12.06
C ILE A 67 -3.08 7.25 10.59
N GLY A 68 -1.94 7.73 10.07
CA GLY A 68 -1.76 8.03 8.66
C GLY A 68 -1.87 6.79 7.77
N ALA A 69 -1.25 5.68 8.19
CA ALA A 69 -1.35 4.40 7.49
C ALA A 69 -2.80 3.90 7.38
N LEU A 70 -3.55 3.97 8.49
CA LEU A 70 -4.96 3.59 8.52
C LEU A 70 -5.82 4.48 7.61
N MET A 71 -5.56 5.79 7.62
CA MET A 71 -6.29 6.73 6.78
C MET A 71 -6.03 6.48 5.29
N LEU A 72 -4.79 6.14 4.92
CA LEU A 72 -4.42 5.75 3.56
C LEU A 72 -5.11 4.45 3.13
N ALA A 73 -5.14 3.44 4.00
CA ALA A 73 -5.82 2.17 3.72
C ALA A 73 -7.34 2.36 3.50
N LEU A 74 -7.99 3.19 4.32
CA LEU A 74 -9.41 3.50 4.14
C LEU A 74 -9.67 4.27 2.84
N TRP A 75 -8.78 5.18 2.46
CA TRP A 75 -8.92 5.96 1.24
C TRP A 75 -8.74 5.09 -0.02
N ALA A 76 -7.76 4.18 -0.02
CA ALA A 76 -7.56 3.19 -1.07
C ALA A 76 -8.81 2.30 -1.23
N PHE A 77 -9.36 1.80 -0.11
CA PHE A 77 -10.57 0.99 -0.14
C PHE A 77 -11.79 1.72 -0.76
N ILE A 78 -11.97 3.01 -0.44
CA ILE A 78 -13.06 3.81 -1.04
C ILE A 78 -12.85 3.97 -2.55
N PHE A 79 -11.60 4.16 -2.99
CA PHE A 79 -11.24 4.24 -4.41
C PHE A 79 -11.58 2.94 -5.16
N ASP A 80 -11.33 1.78 -4.57
CA ASP A 80 -11.69 0.50 -5.17
C ASP A 80 -13.20 0.29 -5.29
N LEU A 81 -13.97 0.70 -4.27
CA LEU A 81 -15.43 0.68 -4.33
C LEU A 81 -15.96 1.57 -5.46
N TYR A 82 -15.36 2.75 -5.64
CA TYR A 82 -15.72 3.66 -6.72
C TYR A 82 -15.44 3.04 -8.09
N ILE A 83 -14.27 2.44 -8.28
CA ILE A 83 -13.91 1.79 -9.54
C ILE A 83 -14.78 0.57 -9.81
N ALA A 84 -15.05 -0.25 -8.81
CA ALA A 84 -15.95 -1.40 -8.94
C ALA A 84 -17.34 -0.95 -9.39
N LYS A 85 -17.88 0.12 -8.79
CA LYS A 85 -19.17 0.68 -9.18
C LYS A 85 -19.15 1.24 -10.61
N TYR A 86 -18.06 1.90 -11.00
CA TYR A 86 -17.86 2.39 -12.37
C TYR A 86 -17.88 1.26 -13.40
N PHE A 87 -17.18 0.15 -13.13
CA PHE A 87 -17.17 -1.00 -14.04
C PHE A 87 -18.53 -1.70 -14.15
N VAL A 88 -19.32 -1.75 -13.08
CA VAL A 88 -20.64 -2.40 -13.07
C VAL A 88 -21.72 -1.55 -13.75
N LYS A 89 -21.80 -0.26 -13.44
CA LYS A 89 -22.87 0.61 -13.97
C LYS A 89 -22.53 1.32 -15.28
N LYS A 90 -21.24 1.47 -15.66
CA LYS A 90 -20.76 2.40 -16.72
C LYS A 90 -21.21 3.87 -16.58
N GLU A 91 -21.94 4.21 -15.51
CA GLU A 91 -22.49 5.54 -15.25
C GLU A 91 -21.88 6.09 -13.96
N LEU A 92 -21.35 7.31 -14.06
CA LEU A 92 -20.77 8.06 -12.95
C LEU A 92 -21.83 9.03 -12.41
N GLY A 93 -22.37 8.71 -11.24
CA GLY A 93 -23.31 9.58 -10.52
C GLY A 93 -24.78 9.32 -10.89
N ASP A 94 -25.53 8.93 -9.87
CA ASP A 94 -26.90 9.42 -9.67
C ASP A 94 -26.81 10.43 -8.51
#